data_AF-A0A8T1A6R9-F1
#
_entry.id   AF-A0A8T1A6R9-F1
#
_cell.length_a   1.000
_cell.length_b   1.000
_cell.length_c   1.000
_cell.angle_alpha   90.00
_cell.angle_beta   90.00
_cell.angle_gamma   90.00
#
_symmetry.space_group_name_H-M   'P 1'
#
loop_
_entity.id
_entity.type
_entity.pdbx_description
1 polymer ?
#
loop_
_entity_poly.entity_id
_entity_poly.type
_entity_poly.pdbx_seq_one_letter_code
_entity_poly.pdbx_strand_id
1 'polypeptide(L)'
;SSRRRVWLHGLHTAMGRTQVQNNFFVQQSQNADETVTFLARVYARLLAKFPSNPRAAKPATSYLLPPNRFDTNDFAQIFCLPPQTFAPFNSQFRKKNQFTVREIYQRMLLQAPGLSAAKTVGLSARYKNFYELERALRKRGRDREVEDVRCGKSQRRLGAKASESLTRLLTAHEYTEE
;
A
#
# COMPACT_ATOMS: atom_id res chain seq x y z
N SER A 1 -3.64 15.47 28.07
CA SER A 1 -3.35 16.54 27.07
C SER A 1 -2.28 16.14 26.03
N SER A 2 -1.21 15.41 26.39
CA SER A 2 -0.10 15.04 25.47
C SER A 2 -0.52 14.16 24.27
N ARG A 3 -1.37 13.15 24.48
CA ARG A 3 -1.80 12.19 23.42
C ARG A 3 -2.57 12.83 22.25
N ARG A 4 -3.34 13.91 22.49
CA ARG A 4 -4.09 14.63 21.43
C ARG A 4 -3.16 15.45 20.53
N ARG A 5 -2.06 16.00 21.08
CA ARG A 5 -1.08 16.79 20.31
C ARG A 5 -0.23 15.92 19.37
N VAL A 6 0.15 14.71 19.81
CA VAL A 6 0.88 13.74 18.96
C VAL A 6 0.06 13.34 17.73
N TRP A 7 -1.26 13.17 17.89
CA TRP A 7 -2.17 12.89 16.78
C TRP A 7 -2.26 14.03 15.77
N LEU A 8 -2.32 15.28 16.23
CA LEU A 8 -2.43 16.44 15.35
C LEU A 8 -1.17 16.62 14.50
N HIS A 9 0.02 16.49 15.10
CA HIS A 9 1.29 16.53 14.35
C HIS A 9 1.43 15.38 13.35
N GLY A 10 0.99 14.17 13.73
CA GLY A 10 0.96 13.01 12.84
C GLY A 10 0.05 13.24 11.63
N LEU A 11 -1.13 13.81 11.86
CA LEU A 11 -2.10 14.15 10.82
C LEU A 11 -1.55 15.20 9.85
N HIS A 12 -1.00 16.31 10.36
CA HIS A 12 -0.37 17.34 9.52
C HIS A 12 0.78 16.78 8.69
N THR A 13 1.59 15.89 9.27
CA THR A 13 2.68 15.23 8.53
C THR A 13 2.13 14.35 7.41
N ALA A 14 1.08 13.56 7.68
CA ALA A 14 0.45 12.71 6.66
C ALA A 14 -0.19 13.54 5.53
N MET A 15 -0.82 14.67 5.86
CA MET A 15 -1.38 15.60 4.88
C MET A 15 -0.29 16.24 4.02
N GLY A 16 0.79 16.71 4.64
CA GLY A 16 1.94 17.27 3.93
C GLY A 16 2.59 16.26 2.98
N ARG A 17 2.71 14.99 3.39
CA ARG A 17 3.19 13.91 2.50
C ARG A 17 2.24 13.66 1.34
N THR A 18 0.93 13.60 1.61
CA THR A 18 -0.09 13.41 0.58
C THR A 18 -0.05 14.52 -0.48
N GLN A 19 0.18 15.76 -0.05
CA GLN A 19 0.25 16.90 -0.96
C GLN A 19 1.60 17.00 -1.70
N VAL A 20 2.73 16.87 -1.00
CA VAL A 20 4.07 17.15 -1.54
C VAL A 20 4.73 15.92 -2.14
N GLN A 21 4.59 14.75 -1.52
CA GLN A 21 5.25 13.52 -1.99
C GLN A 21 4.38 12.76 -2.99
N ASN A 22 3.07 12.74 -2.77
CA ASN A 22 2.13 12.01 -3.64
C ASN A 22 1.46 12.91 -4.69
N ASN A 23 1.71 14.23 -4.67
CA ASN A 23 1.16 15.20 -5.61
C ASN A 23 -0.38 15.18 -5.69
N PHE A 24 -1.07 14.84 -4.61
CA PHE A 24 -2.52 14.93 -4.55
C PHE A 24 -2.97 16.35 -4.17
N PHE A 25 -4.09 16.77 -4.74
CA PHE A 25 -4.80 17.95 -4.25
C PHE A 25 -5.51 17.62 -2.93
N VAL A 26 -5.20 18.38 -1.87
CA VAL A 26 -5.79 18.19 -0.54
C VAL A 26 -6.72 19.36 -0.23
N GLN A 27 -8.01 19.06 -0.09
CA GLN A 27 -9.03 20.00 0.40
C GLN A 27 -9.33 19.70 1.87
N GLN A 28 -9.11 20.67 2.75
CA GLN A 28 -9.53 20.58 4.15
C GLN A 28 -10.95 21.14 4.27
N SER A 29 -11.84 20.38 4.87
CA SER A 29 -13.22 20.79 5.15
C SER A 29 -13.52 20.53 6.63
N GLN A 30 -14.14 21.48 7.31
CA GLN A 30 -14.45 21.38 8.73
C GLN A 30 -15.75 20.59 8.98
N ASN A 31 -16.65 20.55 7.98
CA ASN A 31 -17.95 19.89 8.06
C ASN A 31 -18.40 19.36 6.68
N ALA A 32 -19.53 18.66 6.68
CA ALA A 32 -20.12 18.07 5.48
C ALA A 32 -20.62 19.15 4.48
N ASP A 33 -21.15 20.27 4.97
CA ASP A 33 -21.69 21.34 4.12
C ASP A 33 -20.61 22.02 3.27
N GLU A 34 -19.43 22.26 3.85
CA GLU A 34 -18.25 22.72 3.12
C GLU A 34 -17.81 21.72 2.05
N THR A 35 -17.87 20.41 2.38
CA THR A 35 -17.54 19.34 1.44
C THR A 35 -18.51 19.33 0.26
N VAL A 36 -19.82 19.42 0.52
CA VAL A 36 -20.86 19.48 -0.52
C VAL A 36 -20.69 20.72 -1.39
N THR A 37 -20.44 21.88 -0.78
CA THR A 37 -20.22 23.15 -1.49
C THR A 37 -19.00 23.06 -2.40
N PHE A 38 -17.90 22.48 -1.91
CA PHE A 38 -16.70 22.25 -2.71
C PHE A 38 -16.98 21.33 -3.90
N LEU A 39 -17.61 20.18 -3.68
CA LEU A 39 -17.96 19.23 -4.74
C LEU A 39 -18.89 19.85 -5.79
N ALA A 40 -19.89 20.63 -5.38
CA ALA A 40 -20.79 21.33 -6.28
C ALA A 40 -20.05 22.33 -7.18
N ARG A 41 -19.10 23.10 -6.62
CA ARG A 41 -18.27 24.04 -7.40
C ARG A 41 -17.34 23.33 -8.37
N VAL A 42 -16.73 22.22 -7.96
CA VAL A 42 -15.89 21.38 -8.83
C VAL A 42 -16.72 20.85 -9.99
N TYR A 43 -17.90 20.29 -9.71
CA TYR A 43 -18.82 19.77 -10.73
C TYR A 43 -19.24 20.86 -11.72
N ALA A 44 -19.66 22.04 -11.25
CA ALA A 44 -20.05 23.16 -12.10
C ALA A 44 -18.90 23.61 -13.02
N ARG A 45 -17.66 23.67 -12.51
CA ARG A 45 -16.47 24.00 -13.32
C ARG A 45 -16.15 22.94 -14.36
N LEU A 46 -16.31 21.66 -14.01
CA LEU A 46 -16.11 20.56 -14.95
C LEU A 46 -17.12 20.60 -16.09
N LEU A 47 -18.41 20.87 -15.81
CA LEU A 47 -19.42 21.04 -16.84
C LEU A 47 -19.14 22.25 -17.75
N ALA A 48 -18.70 23.37 -17.19
CA ALA A 48 -18.35 24.55 -17.97
C ALA A 48 -17.14 24.30 -18.88
N LYS A 49 -16.15 23.53 -18.41
CA LYS A 49 -14.95 23.19 -19.18
C LYS A 49 -15.19 22.08 -20.22
N PHE A 50 -16.06 21.13 -19.90
CA PHE A 50 -16.40 19.98 -20.72
C PHE A 50 -17.92 19.96 -20.95
N PRO A 51 -18.44 20.83 -21.83
CA PRO A 51 -19.86 20.86 -22.12
C PRO A 51 -20.30 19.50 -22.65
N SER A 52 -21.49 19.05 -22.25
CA SER A 52 -22.06 17.79 -22.70
C SER A 52 -22.20 17.81 -24.22
N ASN A 53 -21.27 17.13 -24.92
CA ASN A 53 -21.36 16.96 -26.35
C ASN A 53 -22.15 15.66 -26.64
N PRO A 54 -23.40 15.75 -27.13
CA PRO A 54 -24.21 14.57 -27.44
C PRO A 54 -23.63 13.72 -28.59
N ARG A 55 -22.63 14.24 -29.32
CA ARG A 55 -21.91 13.55 -30.40
C ARG A 55 -20.52 13.05 -29.97
N ALA A 56 -20.15 13.16 -28.69
CA ALA A 56 -18.90 12.58 -28.22
C ALA A 56 -18.95 11.05 -28.42
N ALA A 57 -18.31 10.59 -29.49
CA ALA A 57 -18.14 9.17 -29.76
C ALA A 57 -17.54 8.51 -28.51
N LYS A 58 -18.16 7.42 -28.06
CA LYS A 58 -17.60 6.60 -26.98
C LYS A 58 -16.18 6.24 -27.42
N PRO A 59 -15.13 6.63 -26.68
CA PRO A 59 -13.77 6.32 -27.10
C PRO A 59 -13.63 4.81 -27.24
N ALA A 60 -13.21 4.37 -28.43
CA ALA A 60 -13.12 2.95 -28.80
C ALA A 60 -12.16 2.16 -27.90
N THR A 61 -11.21 2.86 -27.28
CA THR A 61 -10.16 2.28 -26.46
C THR A 61 -9.99 3.10 -25.18
N SER A 62 -10.24 2.43 -24.06
CA SER A 62 -9.98 2.96 -22.74
C SER A 62 -8.48 2.74 -22.47
N TYR A 63 -7.63 3.72 -22.75
CA TYR A 63 -6.20 3.62 -22.40
C TYR A 63 -6.11 3.52 -20.87
N LEU A 64 -5.69 2.36 -20.37
CA LEU A 64 -5.45 2.17 -18.96
C LEU A 64 -4.14 2.88 -18.63
N LEU A 65 -4.23 4.02 -17.92
CA LEU A 65 -3.04 4.67 -17.41
C LEU A 65 -2.36 3.71 -16.41
N PRO A 66 -1.06 3.44 -16.54
CA PRO A 66 -0.36 2.62 -15.57
C PRO A 66 -0.44 3.31 -14.20
N PRO A 67 -0.75 2.56 -13.12
CA PRO A 67 -0.66 3.12 -11.80
C PRO A 67 0.79 3.56 -11.55
N ASN A 68 0.97 4.74 -10.95
CA ASN A 68 2.25 5.25 -10.43
C ASN A 68 3.27 5.92 -11.40
N ARG A 69 2.85 6.49 -12.53
CA ARG A 69 3.70 7.43 -13.28
C ARG A 69 2.94 8.70 -13.62
N PHE A 70 3.08 9.70 -12.77
CA PHE A 70 2.60 11.05 -13.06
C PHE A 70 3.77 12.00 -12.82
N ASP A 71 4.57 12.25 -13.86
CA ASP A 71 5.33 13.49 -13.91
C ASP A 71 4.31 14.66 -14.01
N THR A 72 4.64 15.80 -13.43
CA THR A 72 3.93 17.07 -13.62
C THR A 72 3.63 17.38 -15.10
N ASN A 73 4.52 16.98 -16.02
CA ASN A 73 4.29 17.10 -17.47
C ASN A 73 3.32 16.04 -18.03
N ASP A 74 3.22 14.86 -17.41
CA ASP A 74 2.30 13.80 -17.82
C ASP A 74 0.86 14.19 -17.56
N PHE A 75 0.56 14.93 -16.49
CA PHE A 75 -0.82 15.32 -16.16
C PHE A 75 -1.47 16.19 -17.25
N ALA A 76 -0.70 17.11 -17.83
CA ALA A 76 -1.15 17.91 -18.97
C ALA A 76 -1.38 17.04 -20.22
N GLN A 77 -0.52 16.05 -20.45
CA GLN A 77 -0.67 15.09 -21.55
C GLN A 77 -1.86 14.15 -21.34
N ILE A 78 -2.14 13.74 -20.10
CA ILE A 78 -3.29 12.89 -19.71
C ILE A 78 -4.61 13.63 -19.91
N PHE A 79 -4.65 14.93 -19.62
CA PHE A 79 -5.83 15.76 -19.93
C PHE A 79 -6.14 15.83 -21.43
N CYS A 80 -5.18 15.51 -22.29
CA CYS A 80 -5.35 15.42 -23.75
C CYS A 80 -5.69 14.01 -24.24
N LEU A 81 -5.70 13.00 -23.36
CA LEU A 81 -6.09 11.63 -23.73
C LEU A 81 -7.62 11.46 -23.71
N PRO A 82 -8.17 10.56 -24.54
CA PRO A 82 -9.59 10.24 -24.50
C PRO A 82 -10.00 9.72 -23.12
N PRO A 83 -11.12 10.19 -22.54
CA PRO A 83 -11.59 9.70 -21.25
C PRO A 83 -11.80 8.19 -21.22
N GLN A 84 -11.39 7.54 -20.13
CA GLN A 84 -11.70 6.13 -19.91
C GLN A 84 -13.20 5.95 -19.63
N THR A 85 -13.81 4.87 -20.13
CA THR A 85 -15.20 4.54 -19.75
C THR A 85 -15.27 4.06 -18.29
N PHE A 86 -16.41 4.30 -17.63
CA PHE A 86 -16.57 4.03 -16.20
C PHE A 86 -16.43 2.54 -15.83
N ALA A 87 -16.94 1.63 -16.66
CA ALA A 87 -16.91 0.20 -16.36
C ALA A 87 -15.50 -0.40 -16.21
N PRO A 88 -14.56 -0.24 -17.17
CA PRO A 88 -13.19 -0.71 -17.03
C PRO A 88 -12.45 0.02 -15.91
N PHE A 89 -12.68 1.33 -15.72
CA PHE A 89 -12.10 2.08 -14.60
C PHE A 89 -12.52 1.45 -13.26
N ASN A 90 -13.82 1.32 -13.03
CA ASN A 90 -14.38 0.78 -11.79
C ASN A 90 -13.94 -0.67 -11.53
N SER A 91 -13.72 -1.47 -12.58
CA SER A 91 -13.25 -2.85 -12.46
C SER A 91 -11.88 -2.97 -11.77
N GLN A 92 -10.99 -1.98 -11.95
CA GLN A 92 -9.65 -1.98 -11.37
C GLN A 92 -9.64 -1.69 -9.87
N PHE A 93 -10.64 -0.94 -9.39
CA PHE A 93 -10.76 -0.56 -7.98
C PHE A 93 -11.68 -1.49 -7.19
N ARG A 94 -12.17 -2.58 -7.81
CA ARG A 94 -12.92 -3.60 -7.10
C ARG A 94 -12.05 -4.20 -6.00
N LYS A 95 -12.61 -4.30 -4.80
CA LYS A 95 -11.92 -4.89 -3.64
C LYS A 95 -11.45 -6.29 -4.02
N LYS A 96 -10.14 -6.55 -3.85
CA LYS A 96 -9.57 -7.89 -4.00
C LYS A 96 -10.07 -8.76 -2.85
N ASN A 97 -11.04 -9.63 -3.13
CA ASN A 97 -11.66 -10.51 -2.14
C ASN A 97 -10.96 -11.87 -2.03
N GLN A 98 -10.07 -12.20 -2.96
CA GLN A 98 -9.32 -13.45 -2.96
C GLN A 98 -7.84 -13.15 -2.72
N PHE A 99 -7.31 -13.61 -1.59
CA PHE A 99 -5.89 -13.55 -1.27
C PHE A 99 -5.25 -14.90 -1.51
N THR A 100 -4.05 -14.90 -2.07
CA THR A 100 -3.24 -16.13 -2.15
C THR A 100 -2.69 -16.49 -0.77
N VAL A 101 -2.40 -17.77 -0.55
CA VAL A 101 -1.74 -18.24 0.69
C VAL A 101 -0.45 -17.46 0.95
N ARG A 102 0.31 -17.15 -0.10
CA ARG A 102 1.54 -16.35 -0.02
C ARG A 102 1.28 -14.93 0.49
N GLU A 103 0.22 -14.27 0.03
CA GLU A 103 -0.13 -12.92 0.48
C GLU A 103 -0.57 -12.91 1.94
N ILE A 104 -1.34 -13.91 2.36
CA ILE A 104 -1.75 -14.06 3.76
C ILE A 104 -0.52 -14.31 4.64
N TYR A 105 0.36 -15.22 4.23
CA TYR A 105 1.63 -15.51 4.89
C TYR A 105 2.50 -14.26 5.05
N GLN A 106 2.67 -13.46 3.98
CA GLN A 106 3.40 -12.19 4.05
C GLN A 106 2.74 -11.18 5.00
N ARG A 107 1.41 -11.07 4.98
CA ARG A 107 0.68 -10.18 5.90
C ARG A 107 0.83 -10.58 7.36
N MET A 108 0.84 -11.87 7.65
CA MET A 108 1.08 -12.41 9.00
C MET A 108 2.52 -12.14 9.45
N LEU A 109 3.52 -12.37 8.58
CA LEU A 109 4.92 -12.04 8.85
C LEU A 109 5.12 -10.55 9.16
N LEU A 110 4.41 -9.65 8.48
CA LEU A 110 4.49 -8.21 8.74
C LEU A 110 4.02 -7.81 10.15
N GLN A 111 3.23 -8.66 10.83
CA GLN A 111 2.84 -8.41 12.23
C GLN A 111 3.93 -8.80 13.22
N ALA A 112 4.93 -9.60 12.80
CA ALA A 112 6.00 -10.03 13.69
C ALA A 112 6.97 -8.87 13.99
N PRO A 113 7.36 -8.66 15.26
CA PRO A 113 8.30 -7.60 15.63
C PRO A 113 9.62 -7.69 14.84
N GLY A 114 10.08 -6.55 14.33
CA GLY A 114 11.36 -6.48 13.62
C GLY A 114 11.33 -6.97 12.16
N LEU A 115 10.17 -7.38 11.64
CA LEU A 115 9.95 -7.63 10.21
C LEU A 115 9.41 -6.39 9.50
N SER A 116 10.16 -5.95 8.48
CA SER A 116 9.72 -4.93 7.54
C SER A 116 9.19 -5.59 6.26
N ALA A 117 8.57 -4.81 5.37
CA ALA A 117 8.16 -5.28 4.05
C ALA A 117 9.33 -5.91 3.27
N ALA A 118 10.50 -5.27 3.29
CA ALA A 118 11.70 -5.78 2.62
C ALA A 118 12.17 -7.12 3.19
N LYS A 119 12.09 -7.30 4.52
CA LYS A 119 12.43 -8.56 5.20
C LYS A 119 11.43 -9.66 4.91
N THR A 120 10.14 -9.33 4.95
CA THR A 120 9.05 -10.26 4.64
C THR A 120 9.12 -10.77 3.20
N VAL A 121 9.43 -9.89 2.23
CA VAL A 121 9.64 -10.30 0.83
C VAL A 121 10.83 -11.23 0.71
N GLY A 122 11.97 -10.92 1.34
CA GLY A 122 13.14 -11.80 1.33
C GLY A 122 12.86 -13.17 1.95
N LEU A 123 12.18 -13.19 3.10
CA LEU A 123 11.83 -14.41 3.82
C LEU A 123 10.84 -15.27 3.03
N SER A 124 9.79 -14.66 2.49
CA SER A 124 8.77 -15.35 1.68
C SER A 124 9.25 -15.75 0.28
N ALA A 125 10.42 -15.27 -0.15
CA ALA A 125 11.08 -15.76 -1.35
C ALA A 125 11.85 -17.07 -1.08
N ARG A 126 12.42 -17.23 0.12
CA ARG A 126 13.17 -18.42 0.50
C ARG A 126 12.30 -19.53 1.10
N TYR A 127 11.31 -19.18 1.92
CA TYR A 127 10.37 -20.11 2.54
C TYR A 127 8.96 -19.74 2.11
N LYS A 128 8.27 -20.62 1.38
CA LYS A 128 7.00 -20.31 0.71
C LYS A 128 5.80 -20.25 1.65
N ASN A 129 5.90 -20.90 2.81
CA ASN A 129 4.85 -21.02 3.80
C ASN A 129 5.44 -21.15 5.22
N PHE A 130 4.57 -21.12 6.25
CA PHE A 130 4.99 -21.25 7.64
C PHE A 130 5.64 -22.59 7.96
N TYR A 131 5.20 -23.69 7.34
CA TYR A 131 5.77 -25.01 7.59
C TYR A 131 7.26 -25.09 7.21
N GLU A 132 7.62 -24.58 6.03
CA GLU A 132 9.02 -24.52 5.58
C GLU A 132 9.86 -23.62 6.50
N LEU A 133 9.31 -22.47 6.90
CA LEU A 133 9.98 -21.52 7.80
C LEU A 133 10.18 -22.12 9.20
N GLU A 134 9.14 -22.70 9.78
CA GLU A 134 9.18 -23.34 11.10
C GLU A 134 10.17 -24.49 11.11
N ARG A 135 10.14 -25.35 10.07
CA ARG A 135 11.11 -26.44 9.93
C ARG A 135 12.54 -25.93 9.89
N ALA A 136 12.80 -24.81 9.21
CA ALA A 136 14.13 -24.19 9.19
C ALA A 136 14.52 -23.61 10.55
N LEU A 137 13.59 -22.96 11.26
CA LEU A 137 13.81 -22.42 12.60
C LEU A 137 14.04 -23.50 13.67
N ARG A 138 13.43 -24.68 13.51
CA ARG A 138 13.59 -25.83 14.42
C ARG A 138 14.91 -26.57 14.26
N LYS A 139 15.63 -26.39 13.14
CA LYS A 139 16.97 -26.99 12.96
C LYS A 139 17.91 -26.40 14.03
N ARG A 140 18.18 -27.16 15.10
CA ARG A 140 19.15 -26.79 16.13
C ARG A 140 20.58 -26.99 15.60
N GLY A 141 21.36 -25.92 15.52
CA GLY A 141 22.78 -25.97 15.14
C GLY A 141 23.39 -24.58 14.93
N ARG A 142 24.66 -24.52 14.50
CA ARG A 142 25.35 -23.28 14.06
C ARG A 142 24.79 -22.70 12.75
N ASP A 143 23.70 -23.26 12.24
CA ASP A 143 23.17 -22.98 10.93
C ASP A 143 22.26 -21.76 10.98
N ARG A 144 22.84 -20.59 10.67
CA ARG A 144 22.16 -19.29 10.70
C ARG A 144 21.35 -19.04 9.43
N GLU A 145 20.77 -20.09 8.83
CA GLU A 145 20.13 -20.05 7.50
C GLU A 145 19.07 -18.95 7.39
N VAL A 146 18.26 -18.79 8.44
CA VAL A 146 17.18 -17.77 8.49
C VAL A 146 17.75 -16.37 8.73
N GLU A 147 18.76 -16.22 9.57
CA GLU A 147 19.43 -14.94 9.79
C GLU A 147 20.16 -14.43 8.54
N ASP A 148 20.66 -15.36 7.72
CA ASP A 148 21.38 -15.12 6.46
C ASP A 148 20.49 -14.77 5.27
N VAL A 149 19.16 -14.82 5.44
CA VAL A 149 18.21 -14.41 4.41
C VAL A 149 18.47 -12.96 3.99
N ARG A 150 18.64 -12.76 2.69
CA ARG A 150 18.90 -11.45 2.09
C ARG A 150 17.61 -10.71 1.83
N CYS A 151 17.55 -9.45 2.26
CA CYS A 151 16.33 -8.65 2.35
C CYS A 151 16.49 -7.30 1.64
N GLY A 152 15.49 -6.91 0.84
CA GLY A 152 15.42 -5.61 0.18
C GLY A 152 16.48 -5.39 -0.92
N LYS A 153 16.51 -4.17 -1.47
CA LYS A 153 17.43 -3.80 -2.56
C LYS A 153 18.90 -3.87 -2.16
N SER A 154 19.21 -3.56 -0.89
CA SER A 154 20.57 -3.58 -0.34
C SER A 154 21.03 -4.97 0.09
N GLN A 155 20.23 -6.02 -0.10
CA GLN A 155 20.56 -7.40 0.25
C GLN A 155 21.09 -7.55 1.69
N ARG A 156 20.51 -6.77 2.62
CA ARG A 156 20.85 -6.85 4.04
C ARG A 156 20.37 -8.17 4.62
N ARG A 157 21.14 -8.73 5.54
CA ARG A 157 20.74 -9.93 6.29
C ARG A 157 19.50 -9.64 7.14
N LEU A 158 18.66 -10.64 7.35
CA LEU A 158 17.48 -10.57 8.21
C LEU A 158 17.87 -10.16 9.65
N GLY A 159 18.97 -10.76 10.12
CA GLY A 159 19.60 -10.50 11.41
C GLY A 159 19.04 -11.36 12.55
N ALA A 160 19.89 -11.58 13.56
CA ALA A 160 19.59 -12.42 14.73
C ALA A 160 18.30 -12.03 15.45
N LYS A 161 18.08 -10.74 15.73
CA LYS A 161 16.88 -10.28 16.47
C LYS A 161 15.56 -10.64 15.79
N ALA A 162 15.50 -10.54 14.46
CA ALA A 162 14.30 -10.89 13.71
C ALA A 162 14.12 -12.41 13.64
N SER A 163 15.22 -13.16 13.48
CA SER A 163 15.21 -14.63 13.54
C SER A 163 14.74 -15.13 14.90
N GLU A 164 15.26 -14.59 16.00
CA GLU A 164 14.87 -14.94 17.37
C GLU A 164 13.39 -14.64 17.64
N SER A 165 12.90 -13.49 17.17
CA SER A 165 11.47 -13.14 17.31
C SER A 165 10.58 -14.15 16.59
N LEU A 166 10.99 -14.60 15.39
CA LEU A 166 10.28 -15.63 14.63
C LEU A 166 10.38 -17.00 15.29
N THR A 167 11.55 -17.38 15.83
CA THR A 167 11.72 -18.61 16.59
C THR A 167 10.75 -18.65 17.77
N ARG A 168 10.71 -17.58 18.58
CA ARG A 168 9.78 -17.49 19.71
C ARG A 168 8.32 -17.60 19.26
N LEU A 169 7.92 -16.89 18.20
CA LEU A 169 6.54 -16.90 17.71
C LEU A 169 6.10 -18.25 17.11
N LEU A 170 6.99 -18.95 16.41
CA LEU A 170 6.60 -20.11 15.59
C LEU A 170 6.99 -21.45 16.22
N THR A 171 7.85 -21.47 17.23
CA THR A 171 8.36 -22.72 17.83
C THR A 171 8.14 -22.83 19.33
N ALA A 172 7.60 -21.79 19.98
CA ALA A 172 7.20 -21.88 21.38
C ALA A 172 6.15 -22.99 21.57
N HIS A 173 6.40 -23.87 22.53
CA HIS A 173 5.49 -24.97 22.88
C HIS A 173 4.39 -24.56 23.86
N GLU A 174 4.56 -23.40 24.52
CA GLU A 174 3.63 -22.87 25.52
C GLU A 174 3.32 -21.41 25.19
N TYR A 175 2.03 -21.09 25.10
CA TYR A 175 1.54 -19.71 25.13
C TYR A 175 1.45 -19.32 26.61
N THR A 176 2.49 -18.73 27.16
CA THR A 176 2.36 -18.04 28.45
C THR A 176 1.65 -16.71 28.20
N GLU A 177 0.38 -16.63 28.60
CA GLU A 177 -0.33 -15.36 28.72
C GLU A 177 0.25 -14.60 29.91
N GLU A 178 1.15 -13.65 29.66
CA GLU A 178 1.47 -12.56 30.58
C GLU A 178 0.76 -11.28 30.16
#